data_AF-A0A0C9W812-F1
#
_entry.id   AF-A0A0C9W812-F1
#
_cell.length_a   1.000
_cell.length_b   1.000
_cell.length_c   1.000
_cell.angle_alpha   90.00
_cell.angle_beta   90.00
_cell.angle_gamma   90.00
#
_symmetry.space_group_name_H-M   'P 1'
#
loop_
_entity.id
_entity.type
_entity.pdbx_description
1 polymer ?
#
loop_
_entity_poly.entity_id
_entity_poly.type
_entity_poly.pdbx_seq_one_letter_code
_entity_poly.pdbx_strand_id
1 'polypeptide(L)'
;MGYIESIQPSFNFVVGLTPFCACLVTLLVVLFAFSTSESRRRLVFRLNVLAIVIALVTGILNGVTSGRAILKPFDPTPQSVYIATIIFALFPPLFYDSILLTRLLALYPVDTTPLSTLVKVLAFPLCVKCARLIVLSFYINDYVKSSPTLASLAQHAEATWFRNPYVTAEWTLQMCDNLYSSGFFLYKLHSRNSKMAPARSGMYSIGERIRQIFYISAANFVFPVIFNIGQIICITTDPSYATGTMLLLVNGYVSVIGVLCATIWFSGMEWVRTQVNTGSGIGSSERYMKHHGGHSFGSDQTTVPRRVSPGATGLLSRISVTEETPLHDLDEEKGFSRPHIGGEPTRSASPLRVVVQHEIDHA
;
A
#
# COMPACT_ATOMS: atom_id res chain seq x y z
N MET A 1 23.69 -37.49 9.13
CA MET A 1 23.19 -36.18 9.61
C MET A 1 23.12 -35.15 8.47
N GLY A 2 24.17 -34.98 7.66
CA GLY A 2 24.24 -33.96 6.59
C GLY A 2 23.06 -33.77 5.61
N TYR A 3 22.21 -34.78 5.35
CA TYR A 3 21.01 -34.59 4.52
C TYR A 3 20.02 -33.59 5.15
N ILE A 4 19.83 -33.64 6.47
CA ILE A 4 18.92 -32.72 7.19
C ILE A 4 19.47 -31.29 7.12
N GLU A 5 20.77 -31.13 7.38
CA GLU A 5 21.49 -29.85 7.30
C GLU A 5 21.39 -29.22 5.90
N SER A 6 21.51 -30.01 4.83
CA SER A 6 21.37 -29.51 3.44
C SER A 6 19.96 -29.04 3.08
N ILE A 7 18.92 -29.54 3.76
CA ILE A 7 17.51 -29.25 3.44
C ILE A 7 16.92 -28.15 4.31
N GLN A 8 17.41 -28.00 5.54
CA GLN A 8 16.88 -27.08 6.54
C GLN A 8 16.72 -25.63 6.01
N PRO A 9 17.67 -25.02 5.26
CA PRO A 9 17.49 -23.67 4.72
C PRO A 9 16.31 -23.57 3.73
N SER A 10 16.21 -24.53 2.80
CA SER A 10 15.13 -24.59 1.81
C SER A 10 13.77 -24.81 2.46
N PHE A 11 13.71 -25.67 3.48
CA PHE A 11 12.49 -25.90 4.26
C PHE A 11 12.05 -24.64 5.01
N ASN A 12 12.99 -23.94 5.65
CA ASN A 12 12.72 -22.69 6.37
C ASN A 12 12.18 -21.59 5.45
N PHE A 13 12.68 -21.46 4.22
CA PHE A 13 12.13 -20.52 3.23
C PHE A 13 10.68 -20.89 2.85
N VAL A 14 10.40 -22.16 2.54
CA VAL A 14 9.04 -22.58 2.16
C VAL A 14 8.05 -22.32 3.30
N VAL A 15 8.37 -22.79 4.51
CA VAL A 15 7.51 -22.64 5.70
C VAL A 15 7.35 -21.17 6.10
N GLY A 16 8.42 -20.39 6.03
CA GLY A 16 8.42 -18.99 6.44
C GLY A 16 7.72 -18.05 5.46
N LEU A 17 7.79 -18.30 4.16
CA LEU A 17 7.22 -17.41 3.13
C LEU A 17 5.76 -17.73 2.78
N THR A 18 5.34 -19.00 2.91
CA THR A 18 3.97 -19.44 2.60
C THR A 18 2.88 -18.62 3.32
N PRO A 19 2.98 -18.30 4.63
CA PRO A 19 1.99 -17.46 5.32
C PRO A 19 1.89 -16.04 4.74
N PHE A 20 3.01 -15.45 4.30
CA PHE A 20 3.00 -14.13 3.66
C PHE A 20 2.35 -14.18 2.28
N CYS A 21 2.60 -15.23 1.49
CA CYS A 21 1.90 -15.45 0.22
C CYS A 21 0.39 -15.59 0.41
N ALA A 22 -0.06 -16.39 1.39
CA ALA A 22 -1.47 -16.54 1.71
C ALA A 22 -2.10 -15.19 2.15
N CYS A 23 -1.41 -14.43 3.01
CA CYS A 23 -1.83 -13.09 3.42
C CYS A 23 -1.96 -12.13 2.22
N LEU A 24 -1.01 -12.13 1.29
CA LEU A 24 -1.09 -11.31 0.08
C LEU A 24 -2.25 -11.70 -0.84
N VAL A 25 -2.56 -13.00 -0.99
CA VAL A 25 -3.75 -13.44 -1.73
C VAL A 25 -5.03 -12.95 -1.05
N THR A 26 -5.13 -13.04 0.28
CA THR A 26 -6.26 -12.50 1.03
C THR A 26 -6.37 -10.98 0.85
N LEU A 27 -5.27 -10.25 0.96
CA LEU A 27 -5.24 -8.80 0.76
C LEU A 27 -5.59 -8.40 -0.68
N LEU A 28 -5.24 -9.21 -1.69
CA LEU A 28 -5.64 -8.99 -3.08
C LEU A 28 -7.16 -9.09 -3.25
N VAL A 29 -7.77 -10.15 -2.70
CA VAL A 29 -9.23 -10.36 -2.71
C VAL A 29 -9.94 -9.22 -1.98
N VAL A 30 -9.48 -8.85 -0.78
CA VAL A 30 -10.00 -7.73 0.01
C VAL A 30 -9.87 -6.40 -0.74
N LEU A 31 -8.71 -6.16 -1.37
CA LEU A 31 -8.45 -4.95 -2.16
C LEU A 31 -9.41 -4.86 -3.36
N PHE A 32 -9.71 -5.96 -4.05
CA PHE A 32 -10.71 -5.97 -5.13
C PHE A 32 -12.15 -5.82 -4.62
N ALA A 33 -12.51 -6.50 -3.51
CA ALA A 33 -13.85 -6.45 -2.93
C ALA A 33 -14.25 -5.03 -2.48
N PHE A 34 -13.32 -4.26 -1.90
CA PHE A 34 -13.55 -2.87 -1.50
C PHE A 34 -13.25 -1.83 -2.59
N SER A 35 -12.89 -2.24 -3.82
CA SER A 35 -12.48 -1.31 -4.89
C SER A 35 -13.63 -0.91 -5.81
N THR A 36 -14.07 0.34 -5.67
CA THR A 36 -14.99 1.01 -6.60
C THR A 36 -14.36 1.18 -7.98
N SER A 37 -15.19 1.32 -9.03
CA SER A 37 -14.75 1.57 -10.41
C SER A 37 -13.85 2.81 -10.52
N GLU A 38 -14.11 3.86 -9.74
CA GLU A 38 -13.27 5.06 -9.66
C GLU A 38 -11.92 4.79 -8.98
N SER A 39 -11.89 4.00 -7.90
CA SER A 39 -10.65 3.65 -7.20
C SER A 39 -9.66 2.93 -8.13
N ARG A 40 -10.16 2.02 -8.98
CA ARG A 40 -9.37 1.27 -10.00
C ARG A 40 -8.70 2.17 -11.05
N ARG A 41 -9.20 3.39 -11.24
CA ARG A 41 -8.59 4.39 -12.15
C ARG A 41 -7.41 5.13 -11.51
N ARG A 42 -7.32 5.18 -10.17
CA ARG A 42 -6.22 5.84 -9.45
C ARG A 42 -4.91 5.04 -9.58
N LEU A 43 -3.79 5.71 -9.87
CA LEU A 43 -2.48 5.06 -10.05
C LEU A 43 -2.03 4.22 -8.84
N VAL A 44 -2.32 4.69 -7.62
CA VAL A 44 -2.00 3.97 -6.36
C VAL A 44 -2.65 2.58 -6.32
N PHE A 45 -3.87 2.41 -6.85
CA PHE A 45 -4.51 1.09 -6.88
C PHE A 45 -3.76 0.13 -7.81
N ARG A 46 -3.41 0.59 -9.02
CA ARG A 46 -2.67 -0.21 -10.02
C ARG A 46 -1.28 -0.60 -9.51
N LEU A 47 -0.58 0.33 -8.88
CA LEU A 47 0.72 0.08 -8.25
C LEU A 47 0.62 -0.94 -7.11
N ASN A 48 -0.40 -0.83 -6.25
CA ASN A 48 -0.63 -1.81 -5.17
C ASN A 48 -0.89 -3.23 -5.71
N VAL A 49 -1.73 -3.37 -6.75
CA VAL A 49 -1.97 -4.67 -7.40
C VAL A 49 -0.68 -5.22 -8.03
N LEU A 50 0.10 -4.38 -8.72
CA LEU A 50 1.38 -4.76 -9.30
C LEU A 50 2.37 -5.25 -8.23
N ALA A 51 2.45 -4.57 -7.07
CA ALA A 51 3.32 -5.00 -5.97
C ALA A 51 2.92 -6.36 -5.39
N ILE A 52 1.61 -6.62 -5.24
CA ILE A 52 1.13 -7.95 -4.83
C ILE A 52 1.56 -9.01 -5.84
N VAL A 53 1.32 -8.78 -7.13
CA VAL A 53 1.65 -9.75 -8.19
C VAL A 53 3.15 -10.03 -8.21
N ILE A 54 3.99 -9.00 -8.12
CA ILE A 54 5.44 -9.17 -8.05
C ILE A 54 5.84 -9.98 -6.82
N ALA A 55 5.33 -9.65 -5.62
CA ALA A 55 5.66 -10.38 -4.39
C ALA A 55 5.16 -11.84 -4.40
N LEU A 56 4.02 -12.12 -5.04
CA LEU A 56 3.55 -13.50 -5.25
C LEU A 56 4.43 -14.26 -6.24
N VAL A 57 4.89 -13.62 -7.32
CA VAL A 57 5.86 -14.22 -8.25
C VAL A 57 7.19 -14.52 -7.53
N THR A 58 7.70 -13.59 -6.71
CA THR A 58 8.88 -13.83 -5.86
C THR A 58 8.67 -15.03 -4.94
N GLY A 59 7.50 -15.16 -4.32
CA GLY A 59 7.15 -16.29 -3.44
C GLY A 59 7.07 -17.62 -4.18
N ILE A 60 6.43 -17.65 -5.35
CA ILE A 60 6.35 -18.83 -6.21
C ILE A 60 7.75 -19.25 -6.68
N LEU A 61 8.60 -18.31 -7.11
CA LEU A 61 9.97 -18.59 -7.53
C LEU A 61 10.80 -19.18 -6.38
N ASN A 62 10.75 -18.58 -5.19
CA ASN A 62 11.42 -19.12 -3.99
C ASN A 62 10.86 -20.49 -3.56
N GLY A 63 9.56 -20.71 -3.70
CA GLY A 63 8.92 -22.01 -3.44
C GLY A 63 9.36 -23.08 -4.45
N VAL A 64 9.54 -22.73 -5.72
CA VAL A 64 10.03 -23.65 -6.77
C VAL A 64 11.51 -23.97 -6.58
N THR A 65 12.37 -22.98 -6.32
CA THR A 65 13.82 -23.22 -6.08
C THR A 65 14.03 -24.10 -4.85
N SER A 66 13.40 -23.73 -3.73
CA SER A 66 13.50 -24.45 -2.45
C SER A 66 12.84 -25.82 -2.52
N GLY A 67 11.65 -25.92 -3.11
CA GLY A 67 10.93 -27.19 -3.27
C GLY A 67 11.67 -28.20 -4.14
N ARG A 68 12.34 -27.76 -5.21
CA ARG A 68 13.21 -28.65 -6.01
C ARG A 68 14.43 -29.11 -5.25
N ALA A 69 15.08 -28.24 -4.47
CA ALA A 69 16.22 -28.62 -3.63
C ALA A 69 15.86 -29.72 -2.62
N ILE A 70 14.64 -29.69 -2.06
CA ILE A 70 14.14 -30.71 -1.14
C ILE A 70 13.75 -32.01 -1.87
N LEU A 71 12.91 -31.91 -2.90
CA LEU A 71 12.28 -33.07 -3.56
C LEU A 71 13.20 -33.79 -4.55
N LYS A 72 14.19 -33.09 -5.12
CA LYS A 72 15.11 -33.62 -6.12
C LYS A 72 16.54 -33.09 -5.92
N PRO A 73 17.25 -33.47 -4.84
CA PRO A 73 18.58 -32.95 -4.54
C PRO A 73 19.64 -33.23 -5.62
N PHE A 74 19.40 -34.19 -6.52
CA PHE A 74 20.28 -34.54 -7.64
C PHE A 74 19.86 -33.93 -9.00
N ASP A 75 18.75 -33.20 -9.07
CA ASP A 75 18.24 -32.52 -10.28
C ASP A 75 18.32 -30.99 -10.08
N PRO A 76 19.49 -30.37 -10.34
CA PRO A 76 19.74 -28.96 -10.03
C PRO A 76 18.76 -28.03 -10.74
N THR A 77 18.21 -27.07 -9.99
CA THR A 77 17.28 -26.05 -10.54
C THR A 77 17.96 -25.27 -11.68
N PRO A 78 17.32 -25.09 -12.86
CA PRO A 78 17.94 -24.39 -13.97
C PRO A 78 18.48 -23.00 -13.58
N GLN A 79 19.71 -22.69 -14.02
CA GLN A 79 20.43 -21.46 -13.66
C GLN A 79 19.60 -20.19 -13.94
N SER A 80 18.85 -20.16 -15.04
CA SER A 80 17.94 -19.07 -15.39
C SER A 80 16.83 -18.83 -14.35
N VAL A 81 16.26 -19.90 -13.77
CA VAL A 81 15.25 -19.82 -12.71
C VAL A 81 15.86 -19.29 -11.41
N TYR A 82 17.08 -19.73 -11.08
CA TYR A 82 17.78 -19.25 -9.89
C TYR A 82 18.16 -17.75 -10.00
N ILE A 83 18.74 -17.34 -11.13
CA ILE A 83 19.03 -15.92 -11.41
C ILE A 83 17.74 -15.09 -11.40
N ALA A 84 16.67 -15.57 -12.03
CA ALA A 84 15.38 -14.89 -11.98
C ALA A 84 14.87 -14.75 -10.54
N THR A 85 15.02 -15.78 -9.70
CA THR A 85 14.63 -15.73 -8.27
C THR A 85 15.39 -14.64 -7.51
N ILE A 86 16.70 -14.48 -7.77
CA ILE A 86 17.52 -13.40 -7.17
C ILE A 86 17.07 -12.03 -7.68
N ILE A 87 16.84 -11.86 -8.99
CA ILE A 87 16.34 -10.60 -9.55
C ILE A 87 14.99 -10.23 -8.93
N PHE A 88 14.07 -11.19 -8.82
CA PHE A 88 12.77 -11.03 -8.16
C PHE A 88 12.86 -10.94 -6.63
N ALA A 89 14.00 -11.20 -5.99
CA ALA A 89 14.22 -10.90 -4.58
C ALA A 89 14.73 -9.46 -4.38
N LEU A 90 15.67 -9.02 -5.23
CA LEU A 90 16.41 -7.76 -5.03
C LEU A 90 15.76 -6.53 -5.68
N PHE A 91 15.13 -6.66 -6.84
CA PHE A 91 14.53 -5.51 -7.54
C PHE A 91 13.18 -5.03 -6.97
N PRO A 92 12.25 -5.89 -6.50
CA PRO A 92 10.94 -5.43 -6.05
C PRO A 92 10.91 -4.36 -4.95
N PRO A 93 11.84 -4.36 -3.95
CA PRO A 93 11.98 -3.24 -3.02
C PRO A 93 12.04 -1.85 -3.67
N LEU A 94 12.75 -1.70 -4.80
CA LEU A 94 12.80 -0.43 -5.56
C LEU A 94 11.42 0.04 -6.03
N PHE A 95 10.61 -0.91 -6.49
CA PHE A 95 9.25 -0.64 -6.94
C PHE A 95 8.35 -0.32 -5.75
N TYR A 96 8.44 -1.06 -4.64
CA TYR A 96 7.65 -0.82 -3.43
C TYR A 96 7.91 0.57 -2.83
N ASP A 97 9.17 0.98 -2.72
CA ASP A 97 9.56 2.32 -2.25
C ASP A 97 9.06 3.43 -3.21
N SER A 98 8.85 3.11 -4.49
CA SER A 98 8.24 4.03 -5.47
C SER A 98 6.73 4.18 -5.28
N ILE A 99 6.05 3.17 -4.70
CA ILE A 99 4.65 3.28 -4.28
C ILE A 99 4.52 4.20 -3.07
N LEU A 100 5.41 4.07 -2.08
CA LEU A 100 5.48 4.98 -0.94
C LEU A 100 5.65 6.43 -1.40
N LEU A 101 6.58 6.69 -2.33
CA LEU A 101 6.79 8.00 -2.92
C LEU A 101 5.55 8.51 -3.68
N THR A 102 4.88 7.65 -4.47
CA THR A 102 3.64 8.01 -5.19
C THR A 102 2.49 8.35 -4.24
N ARG A 103 2.39 7.66 -3.09
CA ARG A 103 1.40 7.97 -2.04
C ARG A 103 1.72 9.26 -1.31
N LEU A 104 2.99 9.56 -1.07
CA LEU A 104 3.44 10.84 -0.53
C LEU A 104 3.09 11.99 -1.48
N LEU A 105 3.25 11.79 -2.79
CA LEU A 105 2.83 12.74 -3.82
C LEU A 105 1.30 12.93 -3.85
N ALA A 106 0.51 11.88 -3.69
CA ALA A 106 -0.96 11.98 -3.66
C ALA A 106 -1.50 12.84 -2.48
N LEU A 107 -0.69 13.06 -1.43
CA LEU A 107 -1.01 13.96 -0.31
C LEU A 107 -0.62 15.42 -0.56
N TYR A 108 0.01 15.68 -1.71
CA TYR A 108 0.44 16.96 -2.20
C TYR A 108 -0.45 17.34 -3.39
N PRO A 109 -1.37 18.32 -3.26
CA PRO A 109 -2.17 18.76 -4.39
C PRO A 109 -1.23 19.36 -5.44
N VAL A 110 -1.12 18.69 -6.58
CA VAL A 110 -0.25 19.07 -7.69
C VAL A 110 -0.61 20.47 -8.18
N ASP A 111 -1.91 20.76 -8.21
CA ASP A 111 -2.51 22.02 -8.68
C ASP A 111 -2.12 23.25 -7.83
N THR A 112 -1.76 23.05 -6.56
CA THR A 112 -1.41 24.15 -5.63
C THR A 112 0.09 24.34 -5.43
N THR A 113 0.91 23.47 -6.02
CA THR A 113 2.33 23.36 -5.66
C THR A 113 3.21 23.74 -6.84
N PRO A 114 4.09 24.75 -6.72
CA PRO A 114 4.98 25.10 -7.81
C PRO A 114 5.89 23.91 -8.15
N LEU A 115 5.96 23.58 -9.44
CA LEU A 115 6.71 22.43 -9.98
C LEU A 115 8.17 22.42 -9.51
N SER A 116 8.78 23.59 -9.32
CA SER A 116 10.15 23.73 -8.78
C SER A 116 10.30 23.19 -7.36
N THR A 117 9.28 23.27 -6.51
CA THR A 117 9.27 22.64 -5.18
C THR A 117 9.07 21.14 -5.29
N LEU A 118 8.19 20.68 -6.19
CA LEU A 118 7.96 19.26 -6.43
C LEU A 118 9.25 18.56 -6.91
N VAL A 119 9.94 19.15 -7.89
CA VAL A 119 11.23 18.66 -8.41
C VAL A 119 12.29 18.63 -7.30
N LYS A 120 12.40 19.67 -6.46
CA LYS A 120 13.36 19.68 -5.34
C LYS A 120 13.11 18.57 -4.31
N VAL A 121 11.84 18.22 -4.05
CA VAL A 121 11.48 17.14 -3.12
C VAL A 121 11.69 15.76 -3.76
N LEU A 122 11.43 15.61 -5.06
CA LEU A 122 11.60 14.34 -5.78
C LEU A 122 13.02 14.05 -6.22
N ALA A 123 13.88 15.07 -6.34
CA ALA A 123 15.27 14.91 -6.78
C ALA A 123 16.04 13.91 -5.90
N PHE A 124 15.93 14.02 -4.57
CA PHE A 124 16.66 13.11 -3.67
C PHE A 124 16.19 11.64 -3.80
N PRO A 125 14.89 11.29 -3.65
CA PRO A 125 14.41 9.93 -3.86
C PRO A 125 14.73 9.38 -5.26
N LEU A 126 14.62 10.21 -6.30
CA LEU A 126 14.93 9.78 -7.68
C LEU A 126 16.43 9.47 -7.84
N CYS A 127 17.32 10.33 -7.35
CA CYS A 127 18.76 10.08 -7.37
C CYS A 127 19.13 8.82 -6.59
N VAL A 128 18.53 8.60 -5.42
CA VAL A 128 18.76 7.38 -4.62
C VAL A 128 18.28 6.13 -5.37
N LYS A 129 17.10 6.15 -6.01
CA LYS A 129 16.62 5.02 -6.81
C LYS A 129 17.50 4.73 -8.03
N CYS A 130 18.02 5.76 -8.70
CA CYS A 130 18.99 5.58 -9.78
C CYS A 130 20.31 4.95 -9.27
N ALA A 131 20.83 5.41 -8.12
CA ALA A 131 22.03 4.84 -7.51
C ALA A 131 21.83 3.35 -7.14
N ARG A 132 20.68 3.01 -6.55
CA ARG A 132 20.31 1.62 -6.21
C ARG A 132 20.20 0.72 -7.45
N LEU A 133 19.55 1.20 -8.52
CA LEU A 133 19.50 0.49 -9.79
C LEU A 133 20.90 0.19 -10.35
N ILE A 134 21.85 1.13 -10.24
CA ILE A 134 23.24 0.93 -10.65
C ILE A 134 23.93 -0.12 -9.76
N VAL A 135 23.79 -0.01 -8.43
CA VAL A 135 24.38 -0.96 -7.46
C VAL A 135 23.86 -2.39 -7.70
N LEU A 136 22.54 -2.58 -7.83
CA LEU A 136 21.96 -3.88 -8.13
C LEU A 136 22.36 -4.41 -9.52
N SER A 137 22.47 -3.54 -10.53
CA SER A 137 22.91 -3.95 -11.86
C SER A 137 24.36 -4.44 -11.85
N PHE A 138 25.27 -3.77 -11.12
CA PHE A 138 26.63 -4.23 -10.94
C PHE A 138 26.70 -5.53 -10.15
N TYR A 139 25.95 -5.65 -9.04
CA TYR A 139 25.86 -6.87 -8.26
C TYR A 139 25.43 -8.07 -9.11
N ILE A 140 24.32 -7.97 -9.85
CA ILE A 140 23.84 -9.07 -10.71
C ILE A 140 24.84 -9.41 -11.82
N ASN A 141 25.44 -8.40 -12.48
CA ASN A 141 26.43 -8.63 -13.53
C ASN A 141 27.70 -9.33 -12.99
N ASP A 142 28.19 -8.94 -11.82
CA ASP A 142 29.35 -9.55 -11.17
C ASP A 142 29.04 -10.99 -10.74
N TYR A 143 27.89 -11.18 -10.08
CA TYR A 143 27.39 -12.47 -9.62
C TYR A 143 27.21 -13.50 -10.74
N VAL A 144 26.65 -13.08 -11.89
CA VAL A 144 26.49 -13.94 -13.07
C VAL A 144 27.83 -14.25 -13.76
N LYS A 145 28.77 -13.29 -13.81
CA LYS A 145 30.09 -13.51 -14.43
C LYS A 145 30.99 -14.40 -13.60
N SER A 146 30.92 -14.31 -12.28
CA SER A 146 31.77 -15.06 -11.35
C SER A 146 31.34 -16.53 -11.16
N SER A 147 30.21 -16.95 -11.76
CA SER A 147 29.57 -18.26 -11.48
C SER A 147 29.17 -19.00 -12.77
N PRO A 148 30.07 -19.77 -13.40
CA PRO A 148 29.79 -20.47 -14.65
C PRO A 148 28.85 -21.68 -14.50
N THR A 149 28.59 -22.16 -13.28
CA THR A 149 27.69 -23.29 -12.99
C THR A 149 26.73 -22.97 -11.84
N LEU A 150 25.62 -23.71 -11.70
CA LEU A 150 24.69 -23.53 -10.58
C LEU A 150 25.34 -23.83 -9.21
N ALA A 151 26.15 -24.88 -9.11
CA ALA A 151 26.83 -25.23 -7.85
C ALA A 151 27.74 -24.07 -7.40
N SER A 152 28.53 -23.51 -8.33
CA SER A 152 29.30 -22.29 -8.06
C SER A 152 28.42 -21.09 -7.72
N LEU A 153 27.22 -20.96 -8.31
CA LEU A 153 26.30 -19.83 -8.07
C LEU A 153 25.78 -19.81 -6.62
N ALA A 154 25.37 -20.96 -6.09
CA ALA A 154 24.93 -21.10 -4.70
C ALA A 154 26.09 -20.88 -3.72
N GLN A 155 27.24 -21.54 -3.96
CA GLN A 155 28.45 -21.36 -3.15
C GLN A 155 28.98 -19.93 -3.18
N HIS A 156 28.90 -19.25 -4.33
CA HIS A 156 29.31 -17.85 -4.46
C HIS A 156 28.34 -16.91 -3.75
N ALA A 157 27.02 -17.19 -3.71
CA ALA A 157 26.09 -16.42 -2.87
C ALA A 157 26.46 -16.52 -1.39
N GLU A 158 26.73 -17.74 -0.91
CA GLU A 158 27.12 -17.98 0.48
C GLU A 158 28.47 -17.32 0.82
N ALA A 159 29.49 -17.54 -0.01
CA ALA A 159 30.83 -16.99 0.20
C ALA A 159 30.92 -15.46 0.07
N THR A 160 30.08 -14.84 -0.76
CA THR A 160 30.06 -13.37 -0.93
C THR A 160 29.01 -12.66 -0.10
N TRP A 161 28.17 -13.37 0.66
CA TRP A 161 27.12 -12.78 1.48
C TRP A 161 27.68 -11.87 2.58
N PHE A 162 28.58 -12.42 3.40
CA PHE A 162 29.07 -11.74 4.59
C PHE A 162 29.84 -10.45 4.22
N ARG A 163 29.37 -9.31 4.75
CA ARG A 163 29.92 -7.97 4.48
C ARG A 163 29.97 -7.59 2.99
N ASN A 164 29.05 -8.09 2.16
CA ASN A 164 29.00 -7.71 0.75
C ASN A 164 28.84 -6.18 0.58
N PRO A 165 29.74 -5.48 -0.13
CA PRO A 165 29.68 -4.03 -0.26
C PRO A 165 28.46 -3.57 -1.08
N TYR A 166 28.05 -4.33 -2.10
CA TYR A 166 26.88 -3.97 -2.92
C TYR A 166 25.58 -4.11 -2.14
N VAL A 167 25.40 -5.21 -1.42
CA VAL A 167 24.18 -5.43 -0.60
C VAL A 167 24.12 -4.44 0.56
N THR A 168 25.26 -4.16 1.22
CA THR A 168 25.34 -3.14 2.27
C THR A 168 25.02 -1.73 1.74
N ALA A 169 25.53 -1.37 0.57
CA ALA A 169 25.23 -0.11 -0.10
C ALA A 169 23.74 -0.02 -0.49
N GLU A 170 23.17 -1.08 -1.06
CA GLU A 170 21.75 -1.15 -1.43
C GLU A 170 20.83 -0.89 -0.23
N TRP A 171 21.04 -1.59 0.89
CA TRP A 171 20.21 -1.41 2.09
C TRP A 171 20.46 -0.07 2.78
N THR A 172 21.68 0.46 2.72
CA THR A 172 21.97 1.82 3.21
C THR A 172 21.21 2.86 2.39
N LEU A 173 21.20 2.73 1.06
CA LEU A 173 20.42 3.60 0.17
C LEU A 173 18.91 3.42 0.36
N GLN A 174 18.42 2.19 0.58
CA GLN A 174 17.03 1.91 0.93
C GLN A 174 16.62 2.54 2.27
N MET A 175 17.48 2.47 3.29
CA MET A 175 17.27 3.12 4.58
C MET A 175 17.22 4.64 4.42
N CYS A 176 18.10 5.24 3.61
CA CYS A 176 18.11 6.67 3.31
C CYS A 176 16.83 7.14 2.59
N ASP A 177 16.34 6.39 1.59
CA ASP A 177 15.10 6.71 0.85
C ASP A 177 13.88 6.66 1.77
N ASN A 178 13.82 5.63 2.64
CA ASN A 178 12.74 5.45 3.60
C ASN A 178 12.78 6.50 4.73
N LEU A 179 13.96 6.80 5.29
CA LEU A 179 14.14 7.83 6.31
C LEU A 179 13.81 9.24 5.77
N TYR A 180 14.19 9.54 4.53
CA TYR A 180 13.81 10.79 3.87
C TYR A 180 12.29 10.88 3.68
N SER A 181 11.68 9.83 3.11
CA SER A 181 10.24 9.79 2.82
C SER A 181 9.41 9.92 4.10
N SER A 182 9.80 9.22 5.17
CA SER A 182 9.14 9.26 6.47
C SER A 182 9.35 10.59 7.20
N GLY A 183 10.59 11.10 7.21
CA GLY A 183 10.93 12.39 7.82
C GLY A 183 10.20 13.56 7.15
N PHE A 184 10.15 13.56 5.81
CA PHE A 184 9.41 14.56 5.05
C PHE A 184 7.89 14.47 5.27
N PHE A 185 7.33 13.25 5.31
CA PHE A 185 5.92 13.04 5.64
C PHE A 185 5.58 13.60 7.03
N LEU A 186 6.35 13.24 8.05
CA LEU A 186 6.14 13.67 9.44
C LEU A 186 6.30 15.19 9.59
N TYR A 187 7.32 15.77 8.95
CA TYR A 187 7.52 17.22 8.91
C TYR A 187 6.29 17.94 8.30
N LYS A 188 5.74 17.43 7.20
CA LYS A 188 4.54 18.00 6.57
C LYS A 188 3.27 17.80 7.40
N LEU A 189 3.12 16.65 8.07
CA LEU A 189 2.02 16.41 9.00
C LEU A 189 2.06 17.39 10.18
N HIS A 190 3.24 17.57 10.79
CA HIS A 190 3.47 18.53 11.88
C HIS A 190 3.18 19.97 11.43
N SER A 191 3.70 20.39 10.26
CA SER A 191 3.50 21.73 9.70
C SER A 191 2.04 22.02 9.28
N ARG A 192 1.24 20.99 8.93
CA ARG A 192 -0.20 21.14 8.71
C ARG A 192 -0.94 21.24 10.05
N ASN A 193 -0.59 20.41 11.03
CA ASN A 193 -1.24 20.39 12.33
C ASN A 193 -1.05 21.71 13.11
N SER A 194 0.17 22.28 13.09
CA SER A 194 0.46 23.57 13.74
C SER A 194 -0.29 24.76 13.13
N LYS A 195 -0.81 24.63 11.90
CA LYS A 195 -1.65 25.65 11.23
C LYS A 195 -3.16 25.44 11.44
N MET A 196 -3.58 24.35 12.07
CA MET A 196 -4.99 23.96 12.20
C MET A 196 -5.58 24.17 13.60
N ALA A 197 -4.79 24.64 14.57
CA ALA A 197 -5.27 25.02 15.90
C ALA A 197 -5.38 26.56 16.03
N PRO A 198 -6.46 27.14 16.61
CA PRO A 198 -7.74 26.54 17.04
C PRO A 198 -8.96 27.25 16.40
N ALA A 199 -9.38 26.83 15.20
CA ALA A 199 -10.64 27.29 14.61
C ALA A 199 -11.80 26.33 15.00
N ARG A 200 -12.84 26.89 15.63
CA ARG A 200 -14.00 26.16 16.19
C ARG A 200 -14.72 25.26 15.15
N SER A 201 -15.26 24.14 15.67
CA SER A 201 -16.41 23.34 15.17
C SER A 201 -16.08 21.91 14.70
N GLY A 202 -16.79 20.94 15.28
CA GLY A 202 -16.77 19.52 14.87
C GLY A 202 -16.21 18.57 15.94
N MET A 203 -17.08 18.01 16.79
CA MET A 203 -16.71 17.18 17.95
C MET A 203 -16.23 15.75 17.61
N TYR A 204 -15.97 15.44 16.33
CA TYR A 204 -15.29 14.21 15.93
C TYR A 204 -13.78 14.44 15.96
N SER A 205 -13.12 13.78 16.91
CA SER A 205 -11.77 14.11 17.38
C SER A 205 -10.75 14.28 16.25
N ILE A 206 -10.21 15.49 16.13
CA ILE A 206 -9.01 15.77 15.34
C ILE A 206 -7.87 14.84 15.78
N GLY A 207 -7.81 14.50 17.07
CA GLY A 207 -6.87 13.53 17.63
C GLY A 207 -7.03 12.11 17.07
N GLU A 208 -8.26 11.64 16.79
CA GLU A 208 -8.46 10.32 16.16
C GLU A 208 -7.91 10.31 14.73
N ARG A 209 -8.22 11.34 13.93
CA ARG A 209 -7.67 11.48 12.57
C ARG A 209 -6.15 11.54 12.57
N ILE A 210 -5.55 12.32 13.48
CA ILE A 210 -4.09 12.41 13.62
C ILE A 210 -3.50 11.06 14.05
N ARG A 211 -4.04 10.42 15.09
CA ARG A 211 -3.58 9.10 15.59
C ARG A 211 -3.60 8.05 14.49
N GLN A 212 -4.63 8.09 13.65
CA GLN A 212 -4.83 7.14 12.58
C GLN A 212 -3.95 7.41 11.35
N ILE A 213 -3.74 8.68 10.97
CA ILE A 213 -2.72 9.06 9.97
C ILE A 213 -1.31 8.68 10.48
N PHE A 214 -1.06 8.83 11.78
CA PHE A 214 0.18 8.40 12.42
C PHE A 214 0.35 6.88 12.38
N TYR A 215 -0.67 6.07 12.69
CA TYR A 215 -0.57 4.60 12.55
C TYR A 215 -0.33 4.17 11.10
N ILE A 216 -1.01 4.82 10.14
CA ILE A 216 -0.77 4.59 8.70
C ILE A 216 0.69 4.94 8.33
N SER A 217 1.23 6.04 8.86
CA SER A 217 2.63 6.43 8.67
C SER A 217 3.60 5.42 9.31
N ALA A 218 3.35 5.03 10.56
CA ALA A 218 4.19 4.09 11.29
C ALA A 218 4.23 2.72 10.60
N ALA A 219 3.08 2.21 10.16
CA ALA A 219 2.98 0.94 9.43
C ALA A 219 3.75 0.96 8.10
N ASN A 220 3.72 2.07 7.37
CA ASN A 220 4.38 2.21 6.06
C ASN A 220 5.88 2.52 6.13
N PHE A 221 6.38 3.07 7.25
CA PHE A 221 7.74 3.59 7.32
C PHE A 221 8.57 3.03 8.48
N VAL A 222 8.01 2.91 9.68
CA VAL A 222 8.78 2.51 10.88
C VAL A 222 9.16 1.04 10.80
N PHE A 223 8.25 0.14 10.41
CA PHE A 223 8.59 -1.27 10.25
C PHE A 223 9.65 -1.49 9.16
N PRO A 224 9.51 -1.00 7.91
CA PRO A 224 10.56 -1.16 6.90
C PRO A 224 11.91 -0.59 7.35
N VAL A 225 11.96 0.56 8.05
CA VAL A 225 13.23 1.11 8.57
C VAL A 225 13.85 0.20 9.62
N ILE A 226 13.08 -0.32 10.58
CA ILE A 226 13.58 -1.25 11.60
C ILE A 226 14.08 -2.56 10.95
N PHE A 227 13.35 -3.09 9.97
CA PHE A 227 13.80 -4.29 9.23
C PHE A 227 15.07 -4.03 8.40
N ASN A 228 15.21 -2.87 7.75
CA ASN A 228 16.45 -2.48 7.07
C ASN A 228 17.65 -2.37 8.03
N ILE A 229 17.45 -1.81 9.23
CA ILE A 229 18.48 -1.77 10.27
C ILE A 229 18.86 -3.20 10.71
N GLY A 230 17.86 -4.07 10.95
CA GLY A 230 18.09 -5.48 11.29
C GLY A 230 18.85 -6.25 10.20
N GLN A 231 18.55 -5.98 8.93
CA GLN A 231 19.29 -6.54 7.78
C GLN A 231 20.75 -6.09 7.78
N ILE A 232 21.02 -4.79 7.91
CA ILE A 232 22.40 -4.24 7.97
C ILE A 232 23.19 -4.84 9.15
N ILE A 233 22.55 -5.04 10.31
CA ILE A 233 23.16 -5.76 11.43
C ILE A 233 23.46 -7.20 11.02
N CYS A 234 22.48 -7.97 10.52
CA CYS A 234 22.69 -9.36 10.13
C CYS A 234 23.81 -9.56 9.09
N ILE A 235 23.90 -8.79 8.01
CA ILE A 235 25.00 -8.97 7.01
C ILE A 235 26.40 -8.61 7.56
N THR A 236 26.47 -7.83 8.64
CA THR A 236 27.74 -7.45 9.27
C THR A 236 28.13 -8.36 10.45
N THR A 237 27.17 -9.08 11.04
CA THR A 237 27.36 -9.94 12.23
C THR A 237 27.17 -11.44 12.00
N ASP A 238 26.26 -11.85 11.11
CA ASP A 238 25.89 -13.25 10.87
C ASP A 238 26.35 -13.69 9.46
N PRO A 239 27.25 -14.69 9.33
CA PRO A 239 27.65 -15.23 8.04
C PRO A 239 26.54 -16.05 7.35
N SER A 240 25.44 -16.40 8.04
CA SER A 240 24.34 -17.18 7.49
C SER A 240 23.59 -16.44 6.37
N TYR A 241 23.92 -16.80 5.12
CA TYR A 241 23.18 -16.41 3.93
C TYR A 241 21.67 -16.71 4.04
N ALA A 242 21.31 -17.83 4.69
CA ALA A 242 19.92 -18.23 4.87
C ALA A 242 19.14 -17.27 5.78
N THR A 243 19.71 -16.89 6.94
CA THR A 243 19.11 -15.91 7.85
C THR A 243 18.90 -14.58 7.13
N GLY A 244 19.95 -14.11 6.45
CA GLY A 244 19.96 -12.84 5.75
C GLY A 244 18.97 -12.75 4.58
N THR A 245 18.90 -13.81 3.77
CA THR A 245 17.93 -13.91 2.66
C THR A 245 16.49 -14.00 3.18
N MET A 246 16.26 -14.68 4.30
CA MET A 246 14.93 -14.75 4.91
C MET A 246 14.48 -13.37 5.39
N LEU A 247 15.37 -12.60 6.06
CA LEU A 247 15.10 -11.22 6.44
C LEU A 247 14.89 -10.29 5.23
N LEU A 248 15.61 -10.51 4.12
CA LEU A 248 15.41 -9.79 2.86
C LEU A 248 13.97 -9.96 2.35
N LEU A 249 13.53 -11.21 2.22
CA LEU A 249 12.21 -11.54 1.70
C LEU A 249 11.10 -11.06 2.66
N VAL A 250 11.25 -11.29 3.97
CA VAL A 250 10.27 -10.84 4.98
C VAL A 250 10.10 -9.32 4.98
N ASN A 251 11.18 -8.52 4.89
CA ASN A 251 11.07 -7.07 4.79
C ASN A 251 10.29 -6.64 3.55
N GLY A 252 10.51 -7.30 2.41
CA GLY A 252 9.74 -7.11 1.18
C GLY A 252 8.24 -7.36 1.39
N TYR A 253 7.87 -8.51 1.97
CA TYR A 253 6.47 -8.84 2.27
C TYR A 253 5.83 -7.87 3.28
N VAL A 254 6.51 -7.55 4.38
CA VAL A 254 6.03 -6.60 5.41
C VAL A 254 5.80 -5.22 4.82
N SER A 255 6.70 -4.75 3.93
CA SER A 255 6.56 -3.46 3.25
C SER A 255 5.30 -3.43 2.35
N VAL A 256 5.08 -4.47 1.54
CA VAL A 256 3.87 -4.59 0.70
C VAL A 256 2.61 -4.68 1.54
N ILE A 257 2.59 -5.52 2.58
CA ILE A 257 1.45 -5.71 3.49
C ILE A 257 1.10 -4.39 4.19
N GLY A 258 2.09 -3.67 4.75
CA GLY A 258 1.87 -2.37 5.40
C GLY A 258 1.23 -1.35 4.46
N VAL A 259 1.74 -1.25 3.23
CA VAL A 259 1.19 -0.40 2.16
C VAL A 259 -0.27 -0.76 1.86
N LEU A 260 -0.59 -2.04 1.71
CA LEU A 260 -1.94 -2.50 1.40
C LEU A 260 -2.91 -2.26 2.54
N CYS A 261 -2.56 -2.63 3.77
CA CYS A 261 -3.37 -2.39 4.97
C CYS A 261 -3.69 -0.90 5.12
N ALA A 262 -2.70 -0.02 4.93
CA ALA A 262 -2.92 1.42 4.95
C ALA A 262 -3.85 1.93 3.83
N THR A 263 -3.84 1.32 2.64
CA THR A 263 -4.75 1.69 1.54
C THR A 263 -6.17 1.20 1.80
N ILE A 264 -6.33 -0.08 2.17
CA ILE A 264 -7.62 -0.69 2.51
C ILE A 264 -8.29 0.07 3.65
N TRP A 265 -7.54 0.41 4.69
CA TRP A 265 -8.03 1.22 5.82
C TRP A 265 -8.53 2.60 5.37
N PHE A 266 -7.80 3.27 4.48
CA PHE A 266 -8.23 4.57 3.95
C PHE A 266 -9.55 4.46 3.16
N SER A 267 -9.66 3.47 2.26
CA SER A 267 -10.87 3.24 1.46
C SER A 267 -12.07 2.83 2.31
N GLY A 268 -11.88 1.96 3.31
CA GLY A 268 -12.96 1.52 4.22
C GLY A 268 -13.58 2.67 5.01
N MET A 269 -12.75 3.60 5.51
CA MET A 269 -13.25 4.82 6.16
C MET A 269 -14.03 5.75 5.23
N GLU A 270 -13.58 5.91 3.98
CA GLU A 270 -14.23 6.78 3.01
C GLU A 270 -15.65 6.26 2.74
N TRP A 271 -15.79 4.94 2.60
CA TRP A 271 -17.08 4.26 2.50
C TRP A 271 -17.99 4.48 3.73
N VAL A 272 -17.48 4.27 4.96
CA VAL A 272 -18.25 4.51 6.20
C VAL A 272 -18.73 5.97 6.30
N ARG A 273 -17.88 6.95 5.94
CA ARG A 273 -18.24 8.37 5.99
C ARG A 273 -19.36 8.71 5.01
N THR A 274 -19.34 8.15 3.80
CA THR A 274 -20.40 8.36 2.82
C THR A 274 -21.73 7.79 3.32
N GLN A 275 -21.74 6.57 3.87
CA GLN A 275 -22.95 5.95 4.43
C GLN A 275 -23.61 6.79 5.53
N VAL A 276 -22.83 7.30 6.49
CA VAL A 276 -23.34 8.15 7.59
C VAL A 276 -23.97 9.45 7.06
N ASN A 277 -23.34 10.08 6.07
CA ASN A 277 -23.86 11.31 5.47
C ASN A 277 -25.16 11.07 4.68
N THR A 278 -25.26 9.99 3.91
CA THR A 278 -26.47 9.67 3.12
C THR A 278 -27.64 9.26 4.02
N GLY A 279 -27.40 8.46 5.07
CA GLY A 279 -28.45 8.04 6.01
C GLY A 279 -29.05 9.18 6.83
N SER A 280 -28.27 10.23 7.10
CA SER A 280 -28.72 11.39 7.89
C SER A 280 -29.63 12.36 7.13
N GLY A 281 -29.67 12.30 5.79
CA GLY A 281 -30.40 13.25 4.94
C GLY A 281 -31.91 12.95 4.76
N ILE A 282 -32.33 11.70 4.96
CA ILE A 282 -33.69 11.24 4.60
C ILE A 282 -34.74 11.59 5.68
N GLY A 283 -34.33 11.81 6.94
CA GLY A 283 -35.25 12.02 8.06
C GLY A 283 -35.82 13.44 8.24
N SER A 284 -35.36 14.44 7.48
CA SER A 284 -35.58 15.86 7.80
C SER A 284 -36.47 16.63 6.82
N SER A 285 -36.72 16.11 5.61
CA SER A 285 -37.41 16.85 4.54
C SER A 285 -38.95 16.76 4.60
N GLU A 286 -39.51 15.86 5.40
CA GLU A 286 -40.97 15.63 5.44
C GLU A 286 -41.72 16.55 6.42
N ARG A 287 -41.02 17.39 7.18
CA ARG A 287 -41.63 18.27 8.21
C ARG A 287 -41.67 19.76 7.86
N TYR A 288 -41.39 20.13 6.61
CA TYR A 288 -41.37 21.54 6.14
C TYR A 288 -42.31 21.86 4.95
N MET A 289 -43.24 20.97 4.61
CA MET A 289 -44.32 21.23 3.62
C MET A 289 -45.73 21.23 4.24
N LYS A 290 -45.87 21.66 5.50
CA LYS A 290 -47.19 21.74 6.16
C LYS A 290 -47.42 22.99 7.01
N HIS A 291 -46.95 24.15 6.55
CA HIS A 291 -47.48 25.47 6.95
C HIS A 291 -47.00 26.56 5.98
N HIS A 292 -47.82 26.88 4.96
CA HIS A 292 -48.04 28.25 4.48
C HIS A 292 -49.15 28.24 3.41
N GLY A 293 -50.36 28.56 3.86
CA GLY A 293 -51.43 29.03 2.98
C GLY A 293 -51.83 30.46 3.39
N GLY A 294 -52.17 31.30 2.41
CA GLY A 294 -52.83 32.58 2.63
C GLY A 294 -52.02 33.83 2.23
N HIS A 295 -52.70 34.71 1.47
CA HIS A 295 -52.30 36.07 1.01
C HIS A 295 -51.19 36.13 -0.07
N SER A 296 -51.41 36.48 -1.36
CA SER A 296 -52.43 37.22 -2.15
C SER A 296 -52.07 38.69 -2.46
N PHE A 297 -52.09 39.06 -3.76
CA PHE A 297 -52.00 40.41 -4.38
C PHE A 297 -50.76 41.26 -4.02
N GLY A 298 -50.09 42.06 -4.86
CA GLY A 298 -50.15 42.48 -6.28
C GLY A 298 -49.04 43.56 -6.49
N SER A 299 -48.76 44.19 -7.63
CA SER A 299 -49.18 44.03 -9.05
C SER A 299 -48.27 44.92 -9.93
N ASP A 300 -48.04 44.55 -11.20
CA ASP A 300 -47.51 45.35 -12.34
C ASP A 300 -46.34 46.35 -12.16
N GLN A 301 -45.25 46.14 -12.92
CA GLN A 301 -44.87 47.13 -13.95
C GLN A 301 -43.94 46.57 -15.06
N THR A 302 -44.32 46.86 -16.30
CA THR A 302 -43.60 46.57 -17.55
C THR A 302 -42.64 47.69 -17.97
N THR A 303 -41.47 47.38 -18.55
CA THR A 303 -40.91 48.04 -19.76
C THR A 303 -39.61 47.39 -20.28
N VAL A 304 -39.72 46.59 -21.35
CA VAL A 304 -39.26 46.84 -22.75
C VAL A 304 -37.81 47.38 -23.00
N PRO A 305 -37.09 46.92 -24.06
CA PRO A 305 -35.64 46.73 -24.02
C PRO A 305 -34.80 47.69 -24.88
N ARG A 306 -33.46 47.57 -24.83
CA ARG A 306 -32.56 48.13 -25.84
C ARG A 306 -31.50 47.13 -26.32
N ARG A 307 -31.29 47.12 -27.65
CA ARG A 307 -30.47 46.18 -28.43
C ARG A 307 -29.31 46.94 -29.07
N VAL A 308 -28.06 46.53 -28.83
CA VAL A 308 -26.89 46.90 -29.67
C VAL A 308 -25.92 45.72 -29.75
N SER A 309 -25.53 45.38 -30.98
CA SER A 309 -24.37 44.56 -31.39
C SER A 309 -23.68 45.34 -32.53
N PRO A 310 -22.56 44.90 -33.17
CA PRO A 310 -21.77 43.69 -32.96
C PRO A 310 -20.22 43.90 -32.97
N GLY A 311 -19.47 42.81 -32.77
CA GLY A 311 -18.08 42.66 -33.25
C GLY A 311 -17.05 42.31 -32.15
N ALA A 312 -16.01 41.50 -32.40
CA ALA A 312 -15.78 40.55 -33.51
C ALA A 312 -14.70 39.53 -33.10
N THR A 313 -14.74 38.32 -33.69
CA THR A 313 -13.62 37.35 -33.87
C THR A 313 -12.71 36.97 -32.69
N GLY A 314 -12.74 35.68 -32.34
CA GLY A 314 -11.73 35.05 -31.47
C GLY A 314 -11.93 33.53 -31.36
N LEU A 315 -11.46 32.77 -32.36
CA LEU A 315 -11.53 31.30 -32.35
C LEU A 315 -10.76 30.72 -31.16
N LEU A 316 -11.35 29.76 -30.45
CA LEU A 316 -10.61 28.58 -29.97
C LEU A 316 -11.54 27.36 -29.93
N SER A 317 -11.04 26.24 -30.44
CA SER A 317 -11.81 25.01 -30.68
C SER A 317 -12.24 24.34 -29.38
N ARG A 318 -13.53 23.99 -29.28
CA ARG A 318 -14.09 23.21 -28.17
C ARG A 318 -14.49 21.82 -28.70
N ILE A 319 -13.60 20.85 -28.54
CA ILE A 319 -13.89 19.45 -28.88
C ILE A 319 -14.94 18.94 -27.89
N SER A 320 -16.17 18.76 -28.36
CA SER A 320 -17.24 18.03 -27.67
C SER A 320 -17.37 16.66 -28.31
N VAL A 321 -16.99 15.62 -27.56
CA VAL A 321 -17.26 14.23 -27.94
C VAL A 321 -18.67 13.87 -27.46
N THR A 322 -19.59 13.73 -28.41
CA THR A 322 -20.93 13.20 -28.15
C THR A 322 -20.85 11.68 -28.20
N GLU A 323 -20.99 11.02 -27.05
CA GLU A 323 -21.07 9.55 -26.98
C GLU A 323 -22.54 9.15 -26.81
N GLU A 324 -23.20 8.87 -27.94
CA GLU A 324 -24.56 8.30 -27.93
C GLU A 324 -24.49 6.85 -27.46
N THR A 325 -25.20 6.53 -26.38
CA THR A 325 -25.38 5.15 -25.91
C THR A 325 -26.78 4.69 -26.32
N PRO A 326 -26.94 3.59 -27.09
CA PRO A 326 -28.24 3.06 -27.41
C PRO A 326 -28.95 2.54 -26.14
N LEU A 327 -30.18 3.00 -25.95
CA LEU A 327 -31.13 2.42 -25.00
C LEU A 327 -31.44 0.98 -25.45
N HIS A 328 -31.23 0.00 -24.58
CA HIS A 328 -31.72 -1.35 -24.80
C HIS A 328 -32.48 -1.82 -23.57
N ASP A 329 -33.81 -1.75 -23.67
CA ASP A 329 -34.71 -2.37 -22.71
C ASP A 329 -34.52 -3.90 -22.74
N LEU A 330 -34.50 -4.51 -21.55
CA LEU A 330 -34.86 -5.90 -21.33
C LEU A 330 -35.53 -6.00 -19.95
N ASP A 331 -36.84 -6.22 -19.99
CA ASP A 331 -37.68 -6.61 -18.85
C ASP A 331 -37.44 -8.07 -18.41
N GLU A 332 -38.02 -8.42 -17.25
CA GLU A 332 -38.11 -9.77 -16.65
C GLU A 332 -36.77 -10.48 -16.28
N GLU A 333 -36.50 -10.79 -15.01
CA GLU A 333 -37.17 -11.89 -14.32
C GLU A 333 -37.37 -11.74 -12.79
N LYS A 334 -38.63 -11.88 -12.40
CA LYS A 334 -39.17 -12.77 -11.36
C LYS A 334 -38.27 -13.15 -10.15
N GLY A 335 -38.54 -12.47 -9.04
CA GLY A 335 -39.06 -13.12 -7.83
C GLY A 335 -38.20 -14.16 -7.09
N PHE A 336 -37.57 -13.74 -5.99
CA PHE A 336 -37.13 -14.67 -4.94
C PHE A 336 -37.61 -14.22 -3.55
N SER A 337 -38.47 -15.03 -2.94
CA SER A 337 -39.08 -14.77 -1.62
C SER A 337 -38.04 -14.84 -0.49
N ARG A 338 -38.09 -13.89 0.44
CA ARG A 338 -37.38 -14.00 1.74
C ARG A 338 -38.31 -14.62 2.79
N PRO A 339 -37.89 -15.67 3.52
CA PRO A 339 -38.63 -16.14 4.68
C PRO A 339 -38.42 -15.21 5.88
N HIS A 340 -39.48 -14.98 6.64
CA HIS A 340 -39.40 -14.43 8.00
C HIS A 340 -38.62 -15.40 8.90
N ILE A 341 -37.68 -14.87 9.69
CA ILE A 341 -37.19 -15.54 10.90
C ILE A 341 -37.51 -14.62 12.08
N GLY A 342 -38.29 -15.15 13.03
CA GLY A 342 -38.68 -14.44 14.24
C GLY A 342 -37.50 -14.27 15.20
N GLY A 343 -37.62 -13.30 16.11
CA GLY A 343 -36.66 -13.13 17.19
C GLY A 343 -37.04 -13.91 18.45
N GLU A 344 -36.05 -14.17 19.30
CA GLU A 344 -36.23 -14.20 20.75
C GLU A 344 -34.99 -13.59 21.43
N PRO A 345 -35.10 -13.07 22.67
CA PRO A 345 -34.07 -12.21 23.26
C PRO A 345 -33.30 -12.85 24.43
N THR A 346 -32.27 -12.13 24.86
CA THR A 346 -31.56 -12.24 26.16
C THR A 346 -30.74 -13.51 26.45
N ARG A 347 -29.46 -13.30 26.77
CA ARG A 347 -28.94 -13.59 28.12
C ARG A 347 -27.69 -12.78 28.45
N SER A 348 -27.65 -12.31 29.70
CA SER A 348 -26.57 -11.56 30.30
C SER A 348 -25.40 -12.49 30.69
N ALA A 349 -24.17 -12.01 30.54
CA ALA A 349 -22.98 -12.62 31.15
C ALA A 349 -22.06 -11.52 31.69
N SER A 350 -21.83 -11.53 33.00
CA SER A 350 -21.01 -10.55 33.72
C SER A 350 -19.51 -10.78 33.46
N PRO A 351 -18.67 -9.72 33.49
CA PRO A 351 -17.23 -9.87 33.29
C PRO A 351 -16.53 -10.46 34.52
N LEU A 352 -15.68 -11.47 34.32
CA LEU A 352 -14.77 -11.98 35.34
C LEU A 352 -13.76 -10.90 35.74
N ARG A 353 -13.59 -10.72 37.05
CA ARG A 353 -12.59 -9.81 37.64
C ARG A 353 -11.34 -10.60 38.01
N VAL A 354 -10.32 -10.59 37.16
CA VAL A 354 -9.03 -11.22 37.46
C VAL A 354 -8.25 -10.33 38.42
N VAL A 355 -7.94 -10.87 39.60
CA VAL A 355 -7.03 -10.26 40.58
C VAL A 355 -5.65 -10.86 40.33
N VAL A 356 -4.68 -10.01 39.95
CA VAL A 356 -3.27 -10.41 39.85
C VAL A 356 -2.58 -10.02 41.15
N GLN A 357 -2.33 -11.02 42.00
CA GLN A 357 -1.45 -10.89 43.15
C GLN A 357 -0.02 -11.01 42.64
N HIS A 358 0.81 -9.97 42.80
CA HIS A 358 2.23 -10.06 42.46
C HIS A 358 3.03 -10.33 43.72
N GLU A 359 3.57 -11.54 43.81
CA GLU A 359 4.50 -11.97 44.84
C GLU A 359 5.86 -11.28 44.59
N ILE A 360 6.51 -10.83 45.66
CA ILE A 360 7.84 -10.22 45.63
C ILE A 360 8.75 -11.13 46.45
N ASP A 361 9.57 -11.93 45.76
CA ASP A 361 10.68 -12.66 46.36
C ASP A 361 12.01 -12.12 45.85
N HIS A 362 12.96 -12.02 46.78
CA HIS A 362 14.32 -11.53 46.55
C HIS A 362 15.26 -12.67 46.16
N ALA A 363 16.15 -12.40 45.20
CA ALA A 363 17.46 -13.03 45.05
C ALA A 363 18.44 -12.01 44.44
#